data_AF-A0A0D6PBC1-F1
#
_entry.id   AF-A0A0D6PBC1-F1
#
_cell.length_a   1.000
_cell.length_b   1.000
_cell.length_c   1.000
_cell.angle_alpha   90.00
_cell.angle_beta   90.00
_cell.angle_gamma   90.00
#
_symmetry.space_group_name_H-M   'P 1'
#
loop_
_entity.id
_entity.type
_entity.pdbx_description
1 polymer ?
#
loop_
_entity_poly.entity_id
_entity_poly.type
_entity_poly.pdbx_seq_one_letter_code
_entity_poly.pdbx_strand_id
1 'polypeptide(L)' 'MIGVRLQDDALAALDAWITRQPDAPSRPEAIRRLIETGLRAEGEARDAGRAV' A
#
# COMPACT_ATOMS: atom_id res chain seq x y z
N MET A 1 -1.15 -14.84 -11.02
CA MET A 1 -1.35 -13.37 -11.03
C MET A 1 -2.75 -13.09 -10.48
N ILE A 2 -2.87 -12.17 -9.52
CA ILE A 2 -4.17 -11.77 -8.95
C ILE A 2 -4.50 -10.38 -9.50
N GLY A 3 -5.70 -10.22 -10.06
CA GLY A 3 -6.22 -8.92 -10.49
C GLY A 3 -7.04 -8.28 -9.38
N VAL A 4 -6.73 -7.03 -9.02
CA VAL A 4 -7.47 -6.24 -8.03
C VAL A 4 -8.27 -5.17 -8.76
N ARG A 5 -9.56 -5.04 -8.43
CA ARG A 5 -10.39 -3.94 -8.94
C ARG A 5 -10.32 -2.78 -7.95
N LEU A 6 -9.94 -1.61 -8.46
CA LEU A 6 -9.90 -0.36 -7.72
C LEU A 6 -10.92 0.60 -8.34
N GLN A 7 -11.57 1.39 -7.50
CA GLN A 7 -12.35 2.54 -7.94
C GLN A 7 -11.41 3.65 -8.46
N ASP A 8 -11.94 4.60 -9.23
CA ASP A 8 -11.15 5.63 -9.91
C ASP A 8 -10.36 6.52 -8.94
N ASP A 9 -10.95 6.84 -7.79
CA ASP A 9 -10.34 7.64 -6.72
C ASP A 9 -9.12 6.93 -6.10
N ALA A 10 -9.27 5.63 -5.80
CA ALA A 10 -8.19 4.82 -5.26
C ALA A 10 -7.06 4.64 -6.28
N LEU A 11 -7.40 4.48 -7.57
CA LEU A 11 -6.41 4.39 -8.64
C LEU A 11 -5.65 5.70 -8.83
N ALA A 12 -6.33 6.84 -8.79
CA ALA A 12 -5.70 8.16 -8.87
C ALA A 12 -4.76 8.42 -7.68
N ALA A 13 -5.15 8.02 -6.48
CA ALA A 13 -4.29 8.12 -5.29
C ALA A 13 -3.02 7.25 -5.41
N LEU A 14 -3.15 6.04 -5.96
CA LEU A 14 -2.03 5.16 -6.25
C LEU A 14 -1.08 5.79 -7.28
N ASP A 15 -1.61 6.28 -8.39
CA ASP A 15 -0.81 6.91 -9.45
C ASP A 15 -0.09 8.17 -8.92
N ALA A 16 -0.76 8.99 -8.10
CA ALA A 16 -0.13 10.13 -7.43
C ALA A 16 0.95 9.71 -6.42
N TRP A 17 0.84 8.54 -5.81
CA TRP A 17 1.90 8.00 -4.96
C TRP A 17 3.10 7.53 -5.79
N ILE A 18 2.87 6.87 -6.92
CA ILE A 18 3.91 6.40 -7.85
C ILE A 18 4.77 7.57 -8.35
N THR A 19 4.16 8.69 -8.73
CA THR A 19 4.89 9.87 -9.25
C THR A 19 5.78 10.55 -8.21
N ARG A 20 5.52 10.34 -6.92
CA ARG A 20 6.35 10.83 -5.83
C ARG A 20 7.54 9.91 -5.52
N GLN A 21 7.58 8.71 -6.09
CA GLN A 21 8.69 7.78 -5.86
C GLN A 21 9.84 8.07 -6.84
N PRO A 22 11.09 8.01 -6.39
CA PRO A 22 12.25 8.31 -7.23
C PRO A 22 12.42 7.32 -8.39
N ASP A 23 11.98 6.07 -8.21
CA ASP A 23 12.07 4.98 -9.19
C ASP A 23 10.79 4.77 -10.01
N ALA A 24 9.74 5.57 -9.76
CA ALA A 24 8.44 5.50 -10.45
C ALA A 24 7.96 4.06 -10.68
N PRO A 25 7.72 3.27 -9.60
CA PRO A 25 7.48 1.85 -9.71
C PRO A 25 6.21 1.54 -10.49
N SER A 26 6.18 0.38 -11.17
CA SER A 26 4.98 -0.12 -11.82
C SER A 26 3.81 -0.27 -10.83
N ARG A 27 2.56 -0.16 -11.29
CA ARG A 27 1.38 -0.31 -10.41
C ARG A 27 1.37 -1.57 -9.54
N PRO A 28 1.68 -2.78 -10.06
CA PRO A 28 1.75 -3.98 -9.22
C PRO A 28 2.80 -3.87 -8.13
N GLU A 29 3.93 -3.22 -8.43
CA GLU A 29 5.02 -3.03 -7.48
C GLU A 29 4.68 -1.99 -6.41
N ALA A 30 4.07 -0.87 -6.81
CA ALA A 30 3.54 0.13 -5.90
C ALA A 30 2.54 -0.47 -4.91
N ILE A 31 1.61 -1.31 -5.42
CA ILE A 31 0.64 -2.02 -4.58
C ILE A 31 1.34 -2.93 -3.56
N ARG A 32 2.37 -3.69 -3.96
CA ARG A 32 3.14 -4.54 -3.03
C ARG A 32 3.77 -3.74 -1.90
N ARG A 33 4.49 -2.66 -2.23
CA ARG A 33 5.15 -1.80 -1.23
C ARG A 33 4.15 -1.22 -0.24
N LEU A 34 3.00 -0.76 -0.75
CA LEU A 34 1.93 -0.22 0.09
C LEU A 34 1.29 -1.29 0.98
N ILE A 35 1.06 -2.50 0.47
CA ILE A 35 0.55 -3.63 1.26
C ILE A 35 1.53 -4.01 2.37
N GLU A 36 2.82 -4.16 2.05
CA GLU A 36 3.85 -4.48 3.05
C GLU A 36 3.92 -3.43 4.15
N THR A 37 3.85 -2.15 3.77
CA THR A 37 3.82 -1.03 4.71
C THR A 37 2.57 -1.09 5.60
N GLY A 38 1.39 -1.31 5.02
CA GLY A 38 0.13 -1.40 5.75
C GLY A 38 0.06 -2.59 6.70
N LEU A 39 0.54 -3.77 6.28
CA LEU A 39 0.57 -4.97 7.11
C LEU A 39 1.53 -4.84 8.29
N ARG A 40 2.69 -4.19 8.10
CA ARG A 40 3.61 -3.90 9.21
C ARG A 40 2.95 -2.99 10.24
N ALA A 41 2.32 -1.90 9.78
CA ALA A 41 1.67 -0.94 10.67
C ALA A 41 0.49 -1.56 11.44
N GLU A 42 -0.29 -2.46 10.81
CA GLU A 42 -1.36 -3.18 11.51
C GLU A 42 -0.81 -4.13 12.58
N GLY A 43 0.22 -4.91 12.26
CA GLY A 43 0.86 -5.80 13.22
C GLY A 43 1.39 -5.06 14.44
N GLU A 44 2.10 -3.95 14.22
CA GLU A 44 2.61 -3.09 15.30
C GLU A 44 1.48 -2.52 16.17
N ALA A 45 0.39 -2.04 15.56
CA ALA A 45 -0.76 -1.53 16.29
C ALA A 45 -1.48 -2.62 17.11
N ARG A 46 -1.59 -3.83 16.55
CA ARG A 46 -2.20 -4.98 17.21
C ARG A 46 -1.37 -5.47 18.40
N ASP A 47 -0.05 -5.51 18.26
CA ASP A 47 0.84 -5.91 19.35
C ASP A 47 0.84 -4.87 20.48
N ALA A 48 0.77 -3.58 20.16
CA ALA A 48 0.62 -2.52 21.15
C ALA A 48 -0.67 -2.65 21.97
N GLY A 49 -1.79 -3.03 21.33
CA GLY A 49 -3.07 -3.27 22.01
C GLY A 49 -3.14 -4.56 22.82
N ARG A 50 -2.27 -5.54 22.55
CA ARG A 50 -2.17 -6.82 23.27
C ARG A 50 -1.38 -6.69 24.58
N ALA A 51 -0.56 -5.66 24.71
CA ALA A 51 0.31 -5.41 25.86
C ALA A 51 -0.36 -4.64 27.01
N VAL A 52 -1.68 -4.40 26.92
CA VAL A 52 -2.52 -3.69 27.91
C VAL A 52 -3.54 -4.65 28.51
#